data_AF-A0AAW5SCT5-F1
#
_entry.id   AF-A0AAW5SCT5-F1
#
_cell.length_a   1.000
_cell.length_b   1.000
_cell.length_c   1.000
_cell.angle_alpha   90.00
_cell.angle_beta   90.00
_cell.angle_gamma   90.00
#
_symmetry.space_group_name_H-M   'P 1'
#
loop_
_entity.id
_entity.type
_entity.pdbx_description
1 polymer ?
#
loop_
_entity_poly.entity_id
_entity_poly.type
_entity_poly.pdbx_seq_one_letter_code
_entity_poly.pdbx_strand_id
1 'polypeptide(L)'
;VFDYTLAIGKTPIVVNDSRGFFTSRVIGTFVNEALAMLGEGVAPASIEHAGSQAGYPAPPLQLSDELNLELMHKIAVATRKGIEDAGGTYEPHPAEAVVEKMIEIGRPSRLKGAGFYEYVDGKRTRLWPGLQETFNSGSTSIPLQDMIDRMLFAEALETQKCLDEGVLTSTADAN
;
A
#
# COMPACT_ATOMS: atom_id res chain seq x y z
N VAL A 1 8.20 -14.83 23.25
CA VAL A 1 8.57 -14.11 22.01
C VAL A 1 9.23 -12.77 22.32
N PHE A 2 8.72 -11.99 23.28
CA PHE A 2 9.34 -10.73 23.72
C PHE A 2 10.85 -10.84 24.03
N ASP A 3 11.25 -11.72 24.95
CA ASP A 3 12.65 -11.92 25.33
C ASP A 3 13.55 -12.37 24.16
N TYR A 4 12.99 -13.19 23.26
CA TYR A 4 13.69 -13.64 22.06
C TYR A 4 13.99 -12.46 21.12
N THR A 5 13.00 -11.60 20.88
CA THR A 5 13.16 -10.40 20.04
C THR A 5 14.25 -9.47 20.57
N LEU A 6 14.31 -9.27 21.90
CA LEU A 6 15.36 -8.50 22.54
C LEU A 6 16.74 -9.18 22.41
N ALA A 7 16.81 -10.50 22.60
CA ALA A 7 18.06 -11.26 22.52
C ALA A 7 18.74 -11.17 21.14
N ILE A 8 17.96 -10.93 20.07
CA ILE A 8 18.49 -10.74 18.70
C ILE A 8 18.63 -9.26 18.31
N GLY A 9 18.49 -8.32 19.25
CA GLY A 9 18.69 -6.89 19.02
C GLY A 9 17.59 -6.23 18.18
N LYS A 10 16.33 -6.69 18.31
CA LYS A 10 15.15 -6.12 17.64
C LYS A 10 14.19 -5.51 18.67
N THR A 11 13.31 -4.62 18.23
CA THR A 11 12.30 -3.97 19.09
C THR A 11 10.95 -4.69 18.96
N PRO A 12 10.39 -5.28 20.03
CA PRO A 12 9.07 -5.91 19.99
C PRO A 12 7.93 -4.90 20.15
N ILE A 13 6.80 -5.17 19.49
CA ILE A 13 5.48 -4.62 19.81
C ILE A 13 4.52 -5.79 20.08
N VAL A 14 3.49 -5.60 20.89
CA VAL A 14 2.51 -6.64 21.23
C VAL A 14 1.13 -6.26 20.68
N VAL A 15 0.59 -7.12 19.82
CA VAL A 15 -0.63 -6.85 19.06
C VAL A 15 -1.64 -7.96 19.32
N ASN A 16 -2.90 -7.60 19.52
CA ASN A 16 -3.99 -8.57 19.61
C ASN A 16 -4.34 -9.12 18.22
N ASP A 17 -4.87 -10.35 18.17
CA ASP A 17 -5.21 -10.99 16.89
C ASP A 17 -6.35 -10.23 16.19
N SER A 18 -6.08 -9.83 14.95
CA SER A 18 -7.04 -9.20 14.06
C SER A 18 -6.51 -9.36 12.64
N ARG A 19 -7.43 -9.39 11.67
CA ARG A 19 -7.08 -9.57 10.28
C ARG A 19 -6.17 -8.44 9.79
N GLY A 20 -4.98 -8.80 9.31
CA GLY A 20 -3.96 -7.84 8.87
C GLY A 20 -3.10 -7.28 10.00
N PHE A 21 -3.38 -7.65 11.25
CA PHE A 21 -2.73 -7.12 12.45
C PHE A 21 -2.65 -5.59 12.41
N PHE A 22 -1.59 -5.00 12.98
CA PHE A 22 -1.32 -3.57 12.89
C PHE A 22 -0.58 -3.21 11.60
N THR A 23 0.64 -3.73 11.43
CA THR A 23 1.56 -3.25 10.38
C THR A 23 1.06 -3.47 8.97
N SER A 24 0.53 -4.67 8.65
CA SER A 24 0.09 -4.99 7.29
C SER A 24 -1.19 -4.25 6.92
N ARG A 25 -2.05 -3.99 7.89
CA ARG A 25 -3.27 -3.20 7.72
C ARG A 25 -2.94 -1.74 7.42
N VAL A 26 -2.09 -1.12 8.23
CA VAL A 26 -1.72 0.30 8.09
C VAL A 26 -0.88 0.54 6.82
N ILE A 27 0.15 -0.27 6.54
CA ILE A 27 0.95 -0.07 5.31
C ILE A 27 0.10 -0.26 4.04
N GLY A 28 -0.98 -1.05 4.12
CA GLY A 28 -1.94 -1.21 3.04
C GLY A 28 -2.63 0.10 2.68
N THR A 29 -2.98 0.96 3.65
CA THR A 29 -3.64 2.23 3.38
C THR A 29 -2.72 3.23 2.69
N PHE A 30 -1.44 3.28 3.07
CA PHE A 30 -0.41 4.08 2.40
C PHE A 30 -0.29 3.74 0.91
N VAL A 31 -0.10 2.45 0.62
CA VAL A 31 0.07 1.99 -0.75
C VAL A 31 -1.22 2.16 -1.55
N ASN A 32 -2.37 1.88 -0.95
CA ASN A 32 -3.67 2.02 -1.60
C ASN A 32 -3.96 3.48 -2.00
N GLU A 33 -3.57 4.48 -1.21
CA GLU A 33 -3.71 5.88 -1.61
C GLU A 33 -2.87 6.22 -2.85
N ALA A 34 -1.63 5.73 -2.92
CA ALA A 34 -0.79 5.92 -4.10
C ALA A 34 -1.36 5.23 -5.35
N LEU A 35 -1.90 4.02 -5.20
CA LEU A 35 -2.56 3.30 -6.29
C LEU A 35 -3.86 4.00 -6.72
N ALA A 36 -4.65 4.52 -5.78
CA ALA A 36 -5.83 5.30 -6.10
C ALA A 36 -5.47 6.57 -6.89
N MET A 37 -4.45 7.33 -6.45
CA MET A 37 -3.94 8.49 -7.19
C MET A 37 -3.50 8.14 -8.62
N LEU A 38 -2.86 6.98 -8.80
CA LEU A 38 -2.50 6.51 -10.13
C LEU A 38 -3.74 6.26 -11.00
N GLY A 39 -4.76 5.60 -10.44
CA GLY A 39 -6.05 5.36 -11.12
C GLY A 39 -6.84 6.64 -11.40
N GLU A 40 -6.68 7.68 -10.57
CA GLU A 40 -7.23 9.02 -10.80
C GLU A 40 -6.51 9.78 -11.93
N GLY A 41 -5.41 9.25 -12.46
CA GLY A 41 -4.64 9.86 -13.54
C GLY A 41 -3.55 10.82 -13.07
N VAL A 42 -3.12 10.75 -11.81
CA VAL A 42 -1.94 11.50 -11.33
C VAL A 42 -0.67 10.92 -11.94
N ALA A 43 0.30 11.79 -12.26
CA ALA A 43 1.57 11.36 -12.83
C ALA A 43 2.36 10.45 -11.85
N PRO A 44 2.80 9.23 -12.25
CA PRO A 44 3.54 8.30 -11.39
C PRO A 44 4.77 8.92 -10.71
N ALA A 45 5.50 9.76 -11.44
CA ALA A 45 6.66 10.46 -10.89
C ALA A 45 6.30 11.41 -9.75
N SER A 46 5.13 12.05 -9.80
CA SER A 46 4.66 12.94 -8.72
C SER A 46 4.24 12.13 -7.49
N ILE A 47 3.62 10.97 -7.68
CA ILE A 47 3.26 10.04 -6.60
C ILE A 47 4.51 9.55 -5.86
N GLU A 48 5.53 9.11 -6.59
CA GLU A 48 6.79 8.66 -5.97
C GLU A 48 7.52 9.80 -5.26
N HIS A 49 7.47 11.01 -5.84
CA HIS A 49 8.05 12.19 -5.23
C HIS A 49 7.32 12.59 -3.95
N ALA A 50 5.99 12.53 -3.93
CA ALA A 50 5.19 12.76 -2.74
C ALA A 50 5.57 11.77 -1.62
N GLY A 51 5.68 10.48 -1.93
CA GLY A 51 6.08 9.49 -0.92
C GLY A 51 7.49 9.75 -0.37
N SER A 52 8.42 10.13 -1.24
CA SER A 52 9.77 10.48 -0.80
C SER A 52 9.80 11.75 0.07
N GLN A 53 9.04 12.79 -0.30
CA GLN A 53 8.97 14.04 0.46
C GLN A 53 8.19 13.92 1.78
N ALA A 54 7.24 12.97 1.86
CA ALA A 54 6.56 12.63 3.11
C ALA A 54 7.50 11.97 4.14
N GLY A 55 8.68 11.50 3.72
CA GLY A 55 9.70 10.92 4.59
C GLY A 55 9.76 9.39 4.57
N TYR A 56 9.02 8.72 3.68
CA TYR A 56 9.09 7.27 3.55
C TYR A 56 10.45 6.82 2.99
N PRO A 57 11.01 5.70 3.48
CA PRO A 57 12.33 5.21 3.06
C PRO A 57 12.34 4.67 1.61
N ALA A 58 11.17 4.28 1.11
CA ALA A 58 10.97 3.88 -0.27
C ALA A 58 9.64 4.47 -0.76
N PRO A 59 9.57 4.94 -2.01
CA PRO A 59 8.37 5.54 -2.53
C PRO A 59 7.31 4.45 -2.85
N PRO A 60 6.01 4.79 -2.83
CA PRO A 60 4.92 3.82 -2.73
C PRO A 60 4.80 2.86 -3.92
N LEU A 61 4.97 3.29 -5.16
CA LEU A 61 4.84 2.38 -6.32
C LEU A 61 5.99 1.40 -6.36
N GLN A 62 7.19 1.84 -5.99
CA GLN A 62 8.34 0.96 -5.79
C GLN A 62 8.06 -0.07 -4.69
N LEU A 63 7.50 0.37 -3.55
CA LEU A 63 7.15 -0.54 -2.47
C LEU A 63 6.11 -1.58 -2.90
N SER A 64 5.11 -1.18 -3.69
CA SER A 64 4.08 -2.08 -4.23
C SER A 64 4.67 -3.24 -5.04
N ASP A 65 5.70 -2.96 -5.84
CA ASP A 65 6.37 -4.00 -6.63
C ASP A 65 7.09 -5.04 -5.75
N GLU A 66 7.55 -4.65 -4.55
CA GLU A 66 8.20 -5.54 -3.57
C GLU A 66 7.17 -6.37 -2.77
N LEU A 67 5.99 -5.80 -2.49
CA LEU A 67 4.92 -6.45 -1.71
C LEU A 67 4.10 -7.49 -2.51
N ASN A 68 4.19 -7.45 -3.84
CA ASN A 68 3.46 -8.30 -4.79
C ASN A 68 1.94 -8.01 -4.88
N LEU A 69 1.49 -7.57 -6.06
CA LEU A 69 0.09 -7.21 -6.32
C LEU A 69 -0.86 -8.41 -6.24
N GLU A 70 -0.40 -9.63 -6.53
CA GLU A 70 -1.20 -10.85 -6.34
C GLU A 70 -1.54 -11.08 -4.85
N LEU A 71 -0.63 -10.69 -3.93
CA LEU A 71 -0.89 -10.77 -2.50
C LEU A 71 -1.90 -9.70 -2.08
N MET A 72 -1.74 -8.46 -2.56
CA MET A 72 -2.69 -7.37 -2.31
C MET A 72 -4.11 -7.76 -2.78
N HIS A 73 -4.21 -8.34 -3.98
CA HIS A 73 -5.49 -8.81 -4.53
C HIS A 73 -6.11 -9.91 -3.65
N LYS A 74 -5.34 -10.90 -3.19
CA LYS A 74 -5.83 -11.94 -2.27
C LYS A 74 -6.33 -11.36 -0.95
N ILE A 75 -5.64 -10.36 -0.40
CA ILE A 75 -6.06 -9.65 0.82
C ILE A 75 -7.41 -8.97 0.59
N ALA A 76 -7.58 -8.25 -0.52
CA ALA A 76 -8.83 -7.59 -0.89
C ALA A 76 -9.99 -8.59 -1.07
N VAL A 77 -9.80 -9.64 -1.88
CA VAL A 77 -10.79 -10.70 -2.12
C VAL A 77 -11.25 -11.34 -0.81
N ALA A 78 -10.31 -11.68 0.06
CA ALA A 78 -10.68 -12.33 1.29
C ALA A 78 -11.35 -11.34 2.27
N THR A 79 -11.06 -10.03 2.20
CA THR A 79 -11.74 -8.98 3.00
C THR A 79 -13.18 -8.81 2.53
N ARG A 80 -13.39 -8.71 1.21
CA ARG A 80 -14.70 -8.72 0.56
C ARG A 80 -15.54 -9.91 1.01
N LYS A 81 -14.99 -11.13 0.91
CA LYS A 81 -15.65 -12.34 1.37
C LYS A 81 -16.04 -12.29 2.85
N GLY A 82 -15.16 -11.79 3.72
CA GLY A 82 -15.45 -11.70 5.16
C GLY A 82 -16.61 -10.76 5.48
N ILE A 83 -16.71 -9.63 4.78
CA ILE A 83 -17.79 -8.66 4.93
C ILE A 83 -19.11 -9.22 4.38
N GLU A 84 -19.08 -9.83 3.19
CA GLU A 84 -20.25 -10.44 2.56
C GLU A 84 -20.78 -11.65 3.36
N ASP A 85 -19.90 -12.51 3.88
CA ASP A 85 -20.28 -13.66 4.73
C ASP A 85 -20.93 -13.19 6.05
N ALA A 86 -20.60 -11.99 6.54
CA ALA A 86 -21.22 -11.35 7.70
C ALA A 86 -22.53 -10.59 7.37
N GLY A 87 -22.97 -10.61 6.11
CA GLY A 87 -24.18 -9.93 5.65
C GLY A 87 -24.01 -8.42 5.40
N GLY A 88 -22.77 -7.92 5.37
CA GLY A 88 -22.46 -6.54 5.00
C GLY A 88 -22.34 -6.33 3.49
N THR A 89 -22.22 -5.07 3.08
CA THR A 89 -21.91 -4.68 1.69
C THR A 89 -20.45 -4.23 1.63
N TYR A 90 -19.68 -4.82 0.72
CA TYR A 90 -18.29 -4.45 0.51
C TYR A 90 -18.19 -3.24 -0.42
N GLU A 91 -17.59 -2.16 0.10
CA GLU A 91 -17.23 -1.00 -0.71
C GLU A 91 -15.76 -1.12 -1.12
N PRO A 92 -15.44 -1.42 -2.40
CA PRO A 92 -14.07 -1.63 -2.82
C PRO A 92 -13.26 -0.34 -2.78
N HIS A 93 -12.00 -0.45 -2.38
CA HIS A 93 -11.08 0.67 -2.47
C HIS A 93 -10.74 0.94 -3.95
N PRO A 94 -10.64 2.21 -4.41
CA PRO A 94 -10.29 2.53 -5.80
C PRO A 94 -8.99 1.88 -6.29
N ALA A 95 -8.04 1.65 -5.38
CA ALA A 95 -6.78 0.93 -5.63
C ALA A 95 -6.98 -0.49 -6.17
N GLU A 96 -8.07 -1.19 -5.81
CA GLU A 96 -8.31 -2.58 -6.23
C GLU A 96 -8.37 -2.68 -7.76
N ALA A 97 -9.00 -1.71 -8.43
CA ALA A 97 -9.06 -1.66 -9.88
C ALA A 97 -7.67 -1.52 -10.53
N VAL A 98 -6.77 -0.75 -9.90
CA VAL A 98 -5.39 -0.57 -10.38
C VAL A 98 -4.58 -1.85 -10.18
N VAL A 99 -4.73 -2.50 -9.03
CA VAL A 99 -4.12 -3.82 -8.74
C VAL A 99 -4.56 -4.84 -9.79
N GLU A 100 -5.87 -4.98 -9.98
CA GLU A 100 -6.45 -5.92 -10.95
C GLU A 100 -5.95 -5.62 -12.38
N LYS A 101 -5.92 -4.34 -12.77
CA LYS A 101 -5.44 -3.95 -14.09
C LYS A 101 -3.97 -4.31 -14.32
N MET A 102 -3.10 -4.04 -13.34
CA MET A 102 -1.68 -4.37 -13.43
C MET A 102 -1.44 -5.88 -13.52
N ILE A 103 -2.24 -6.68 -12.81
CA ILE A 103 -2.21 -8.15 -12.92
C ILE A 103 -2.67 -8.58 -14.33
N GLU A 104 -3.78 -8.04 -14.84
CA GLU A 104 -4.34 -8.34 -16.16
C GLU A 104 -3.32 -8.12 -17.29
N ILE A 105 -2.56 -7.02 -17.25
CA ILE A 105 -1.55 -6.70 -18.26
C ILE A 105 -0.20 -7.40 -18.01
N GLY A 106 -0.14 -8.35 -17.09
CA GLY A 106 1.05 -9.16 -16.82
C GLY A 106 2.18 -8.43 -16.10
N ARG A 107 1.86 -7.43 -15.27
CA ARG A 107 2.84 -6.62 -14.51
C ARG A 107 2.58 -6.65 -12.99
N PRO A 108 2.55 -7.82 -12.34
CA PRO A 108 2.09 -7.94 -10.96
C PRO A 108 3.15 -7.62 -9.89
N SER A 109 4.45 -7.62 -10.20
CA SER A 109 5.51 -7.39 -9.19
C SER A 109 6.94 -7.46 -9.73
N ARG A 110 7.90 -7.00 -8.91
CA ARG A 110 9.33 -7.27 -9.10
C ARG A 110 9.65 -8.77 -9.20
N LEU A 111 8.96 -9.61 -8.40
CA LEU A 111 9.17 -11.06 -8.40
C LEU A 111 8.90 -11.70 -9.77
N LYS A 112 7.98 -11.12 -10.55
CA LYS A 112 7.68 -11.55 -11.92
C LYS A 112 8.48 -10.77 -12.98
N GLY A 113 9.40 -9.90 -12.57
CA GLY A 113 10.24 -9.09 -13.45
C GLY A 113 9.54 -7.89 -14.08
N ALA A 114 8.29 -7.61 -13.72
CA ALA A 114 7.50 -6.52 -14.29
C ALA A 114 6.44 -6.04 -13.30
N GLY A 115 6.48 -4.73 -13.00
CA GLY A 115 5.52 -4.05 -12.13
C GLY A 115 5.29 -2.61 -12.59
N PHE A 116 5.10 -1.68 -11.65
CA PHE A 116 5.12 -0.25 -11.95
C PHE A 116 6.48 0.20 -12.50
N TYR A 117 7.55 -0.51 -12.16
CA TYR A 117 8.87 -0.33 -12.74
C TYR A 117 9.20 -1.38 -13.81
N GLU A 118 10.18 -1.03 -14.65
CA GLU A 118 10.95 -1.96 -15.44
C GLU A 118 12.11 -2.55 -14.61
N TYR A 119 12.38 -3.84 -14.83
CA TYR A 119 13.48 -4.56 -14.22
C TYR A 119 14.34 -5.22 -15.29
N VAL A 120 15.64 -4.93 -15.28
CA VAL A 120 16.63 -5.50 -16.21
C VAL A 120 17.71 -6.16 -15.36
N ASP A 121 17.99 -7.44 -15.61
CA ASP A 121 18.95 -8.25 -14.84
C ASP A 121 18.72 -8.18 -13.31
N GLY A 122 17.46 -8.18 -12.90
CA GLY A 122 17.03 -8.11 -11.49
C GLY A 122 17.17 -6.72 -10.84
N LYS A 123 17.61 -5.71 -11.59
CA LYS A 123 17.75 -4.32 -11.12
C LYS A 123 16.58 -3.47 -11.62
N ARG A 124 16.02 -2.67 -10.70
CA ARG A 124 15.01 -1.65 -11.01
C ARG A 124 15.66 -0.55 -11.86
N THR A 125 15.03 -0.16 -12.98
CA THR A 125 15.57 0.86 -13.88
C THR A 125 14.76 2.15 -13.83
N ARG A 126 13.57 2.15 -14.41
CA ARG A 126 12.67 3.32 -14.53
C ARG A 126 11.23 2.90 -14.31
N LEU A 127 10.37 3.88 -14.06
CA LEU A 127 8.93 3.70 -14.16
C LEU A 127 8.57 3.22 -15.56
N TRP A 128 7.62 2.28 -15.66
CA TRP A 128 7.21 1.70 -16.91
C TRP A 128 6.48 2.75 -17.77
N PRO A 129 6.96 3.05 -19.01
CA PRO A 129 6.36 4.10 -19.83
C PRO A 129 4.87 3.88 -20.13
N GLY A 130 4.41 2.62 -20.19
CA GLY A 130 3.00 2.30 -20.46
C GLY A 130 2.03 2.66 -19.34
N LEU A 131 2.51 3.07 -18.15
CA LEU A 131 1.65 3.59 -17.08
C LEU A 131 0.84 4.80 -17.54
N GLN A 132 1.45 5.68 -18.36
CA GLN A 132 0.79 6.88 -18.83
C GLN A 132 -0.43 6.57 -19.70
N GLU A 133 -0.29 5.64 -20.66
CA GLU A 133 -1.38 5.21 -21.52
C GLU A 133 -2.43 4.39 -20.74
N THR A 134 -1.98 3.51 -19.84
CA THR A 134 -2.86 2.60 -19.09
C THR A 134 -3.80 3.35 -18.14
N PHE A 135 -3.31 4.40 -17.48
CA PHE A 135 -4.06 5.13 -16.45
C PHE A 135 -4.35 6.59 -16.81
N ASN A 136 -4.14 6.96 -18.08
CA ASN A 136 -4.27 8.34 -18.54
C ASN A 136 -3.48 9.33 -17.64
N SER A 137 -2.27 8.95 -17.22
CA SER A 137 -1.53 9.70 -16.21
C SER A 137 -1.11 11.09 -16.70
N GLY A 138 -1.20 12.08 -15.82
CA GLY A 138 -1.00 13.49 -16.14
C GLY A 138 -2.30 14.22 -16.54
N SER A 139 -3.42 13.51 -16.65
CA SER A 139 -4.74 14.13 -16.88
C SER A 139 -5.30 14.80 -15.61
N THR A 140 -4.85 14.37 -14.44
CA THR A 140 -5.22 14.94 -13.14
C THR A 140 -4.00 15.55 -12.48
N SER A 141 -4.17 16.76 -11.94
CA SER A 141 -3.17 17.45 -11.15
C SER A 141 -3.73 17.72 -9.76
N ILE A 142 -3.03 17.23 -8.75
CA ILE A 142 -3.33 17.40 -7.33
C ILE A 142 -2.13 18.13 -6.71
N PRO A 143 -2.33 19.09 -5.78
CA PRO A 143 -1.22 19.70 -5.06
C PRO A 143 -0.33 18.63 -4.41
N LEU A 144 0.99 18.86 -4.43
CA LEU A 144 1.95 17.93 -3.83
C LEU A 144 1.65 17.66 -2.35
N GLN A 145 1.27 18.71 -1.61
CA GLN A 145 0.93 18.58 -0.20
C GLN A 145 -0.29 17.69 0.02
N ASP A 146 -1.33 17.80 -0.81
CA ASP A 146 -2.51 16.93 -0.71
C ASP A 146 -2.16 15.46 -0.97
N MET A 147 -1.24 15.17 -1.88
CA MET A 147 -0.75 13.80 -2.10
C MET A 147 -0.02 13.25 -0.86
N ILE A 148 0.85 14.07 -0.27
CA ILE A 148 1.57 13.76 0.97
C ILE A 148 0.57 13.51 2.11
N ASP A 149 -0.38 14.41 2.29
CA ASP A 149 -1.37 14.34 3.36
C ASP A 149 -2.25 13.12 3.20
N ARG A 150 -2.73 12.79 1.99
CA ARG A 150 -3.51 11.55 1.75
C ARG A 150 -2.79 10.31 2.26
N MET A 151 -1.52 10.15 1.91
CA MET A 151 -0.71 9.00 2.32
C MET A 151 -0.52 8.94 3.84
N LEU A 152 -0.10 10.05 4.46
CA LEU A 152 0.15 10.12 5.91
C LEU A 152 -1.14 9.96 6.72
N PHE A 153 -2.21 10.64 6.31
CA PHE A 153 -3.48 10.62 7.05
C PHE A 153 -4.18 9.28 6.93
N ALA A 154 -4.07 8.58 5.80
CA ALA A 154 -4.65 7.25 5.68
C ALA A 154 -4.06 6.29 6.73
N GLU A 155 -2.73 6.29 6.91
CA GLU A 155 -2.08 5.50 7.96
C GLU A 155 -2.44 5.97 9.37
N ALA A 156 -2.47 7.28 9.62
CA ALA A 156 -2.81 7.83 10.93
C ALA A 156 -4.25 7.46 11.35
N LEU A 157 -5.21 7.58 10.44
CA LEU A 157 -6.60 7.22 10.67
C LEU A 157 -6.75 5.71 10.90
N GLU A 158 -6.05 4.88 10.13
CA GLU A 158 -6.10 3.43 10.31
C GLU A 158 -5.41 2.98 11.60
N THR A 159 -4.36 3.69 12.03
CA THR A 159 -3.71 3.50 13.33
C THR A 159 -4.67 3.84 14.48
N GLN A 160 -5.43 4.92 14.37
CA GLN A 160 -6.46 5.23 15.38
C GLN A 160 -7.52 4.13 15.47
N LYS A 161 -7.99 3.60 14.34
CA LYS A 161 -8.92 2.45 14.36
C LYS A 161 -8.30 1.22 15.04
N CYS A 162 -7.02 0.94 14.79
CA CYS A 162 -6.32 -0.15 15.47
C CYS A 162 -6.28 0.02 17.00
N LEU A 163 -6.18 1.26 17.50
CA LEU A 163 -6.27 1.55 18.93
C LEU A 163 -7.71 1.38 19.45
N ASP A 164 -8.70 1.91 18.73
CA ASP A 164 -10.12 1.86 19.12
C ASP A 164 -10.63 0.41 19.17
N GLU A 165 -10.20 -0.43 18.24
CA GLU A 165 -10.54 -1.85 18.14
C GLU A 165 -9.71 -2.73 19.10
N GLY A 166 -8.76 -2.14 19.84
CA GLY A 166 -7.89 -2.85 20.77
C GLY A 166 -6.87 -3.78 20.09
N VAL A 167 -6.60 -3.61 18.79
CA VAL A 167 -5.50 -4.30 18.09
C VAL A 167 -4.16 -3.88 18.70
N LEU A 168 -3.99 -2.58 18.94
CA LEU A 168 -2.92 -2.01 19.74
C LEU A 168 -3.45 -1.60 21.12
N THR A 169 -2.57 -1.66 22.13
CA THR A 169 -2.94 -1.33 23.53
C THR A 169 -2.19 -0.13 24.09
N SER A 170 -1.26 0.45 23.32
CA SER A 170 -0.55 1.67 23.71
C SER A 170 -0.15 2.47 22.47
N THR A 171 -0.02 3.79 22.63
CA THR A 171 0.55 4.65 21.59
C THR A 171 2.06 4.47 21.46
N ALA A 172 2.74 3.91 22.47
CA ALA A 172 4.17 3.61 22.39
C ALA A 172 4.45 2.51 21.36
N ASP A 173 3.59 1.50 21.26
CA ASP A 173 3.69 0.45 20.22
C ASP A 173 3.20 0.93 18.85
N ALA A 174 2.44 2.03 18.80
CA ALA A 174 1.89 2.59 17.57
C ALA A 174 2.89 3.48 16.79
N ASN A 175 3.82 4.14 17.49
CA ASN A 175 4.80 5.08 16.93
C ASN A 175 6.12 4.37 16.58
#